data_AF-A0A3A8QGG5-F1
#
_entry.id   AF-A0A3A8QGG5-F1
#
_cell.length_a   1.000
_cell.length_b   1.000
_cell.length_c   1.000
_cell.angle_alpha   90.00
_cell.angle_beta   90.00
_cell.angle_gamma   90.00
#
_symmetry.space_group_name_H-M   'P 1'
#
loop_
_entity.id
_entity.type
_entity.pdbx_description
1 polymer ?
#
loop_
_entity_poly.entity_id
_entity_poly.type
_entity_poly.pdbx_seq_one_letter_code
_entity_poly.pdbx_strand_id
1 'polypeptide(L)' 'MGGTIYLHESKAKRSYFGGTVLSYEIVEVPEKAHAQRIMFRIQSTAEAKDKEWRGANHGRAWTGGVLP' A
#
# COMPACT_ATOMS: atom_id res chain seq x y z
N MET A 1 14.61 -0.61 0.66
CA MET A 1 14.08 -1.51 -0.38
C MET A 1 14.20 -2.95 0.13
N GLY A 2 13.25 -3.84 -0.19
CA GLY A 2 13.22 -5.22 0.35
C GLY A 2 12.29 -5.47 1.54
N GLY A 3 11.50 -4.47 1.96
CA GLY A 3 10.43 -4.68 2.94
C GLY A 3 9.19 -5.29 2.31
N THR A 4 8.38 -5.99 3.11
CA THR A 4 7.05 -6.47 2.70
C THR A 4 5.99 -5.41 2.99
N ILE A 5 5.14 -5.12 2.02
CA ILE A 5 3.94 -4.31 2.22
C ILE A 5 2.71 -5.22 2.31
N TYR A 6 1.81 -4.91 3.25
CA TYR A 6 0.54 -5.59 3.44
C TYR A 6 -0.57 -4.57 3.20
N LEU A 7 -1.44 -4.84 2.23
CA LEU A 7 -2.44 -3.90 1.78
C LEU A 7 -3.82 -4.39 2.18
N HIS A 8 -4.56 -3.52 2.84
CA HIS A 8 -5.83 -3.79 3.49
C HIS A 8 -6.89 -2.85 2.92
N GLU A 9 -8.10 -3.35 2.65
CA GLU A 9 -9.23 -2.50 2.24
C GLU A 9 -9.67 -1.56 3.38
N SER A 10 -9.55 -2.02 4.62
CA SER A 10 -9.75 -1.23 5.84
C SER A 10 -8.92 -1.81 6.98
N LYS A 11 -8.73 -1.03 8.05
CA LYS A 11 -7.92 -1.47 9.22
C LYS A 11 -8.52 -2.66 9.97
N ALA A 12 -9.82 -2.87 9.84
CA ALA A 12 -10.53 -3.99 10.46
C ALA A 12 -10.45 -5.28 9.63
N LYS A 13 -10.01 -5.18 8.36
CA LYS A 13 -9.89 -6.32 7.46
C LYS A 13 -8.44 -6.79 7.38
N ARG A 14 -8.26 -8.10 7.20
CA ARG A 14 -6.94 -8.69 6.94
C ARG A 14 -6.44 -8.28 5.56
N SER A 15 -5.13 -8.35 5.34
CA SER A 15 -4.54 -7.94 4.06
C SER A 15 -5.09 -8.80 2.92
N TYR A 16 -5.58 -8.14 1.87
CA TYR A 16 -6.14 -8.83 0.70
C TYR A 16 -5.05 -9.12 -0.35
N PHE A 17 -3.99 -8.31 -0.37
CA PHE A 17 -2.78 -8.53 -1.16
C PHE A 17 -1.58 -7.83 -0.53
N GLY A 18 -0.41 -8.07 -1.09
CA GLY A 18 0.84 -7.48 -0.66
C GLY A 18 2.02 -8.22 -1.25
N GLY A 19 3.21 -7.91 -0.77
CA GLY A 19 4.43 -8.59 -1.19
C GLY A 19 5.66 -7.73 -1.02
N THR A 20 6.76 -8.15 -1.65
CA THR A 20 8.06 -7.50 -1.51
C THR A 20 8.13 -6.23 -2.36
N VAL A 21 8.53 -5.11 -1.75
CA VAL A 21 8.77 -3.86 -2.47
C VAL A 21 10.04 -3.97 -3.31
N LEU A 22 9.88 -3.89 -4.62
CA LEU A 22 10.96 -3.93 -5.61
C LEU A 22 11.56 -2.55 -5.85
N SER A 23 10.70 -1.54 -6.01
CA SER A 23 11.09 -0.15 -6.27
C SER A 23 10.01 0.83 -5.82
N TYR A 24 10.38 2.11 -5.78
CA TYR A 24 9.42 3.20 -5.67
C TYR A 24 9.79 4.34 -6.62
N GLU A 25 8.80 5.13 -7.00
CA GLU A 25 8.96 6.33 -7.81
C GLU A 25 8.02 7.43 -7.35
N ILE A 26 8.40 8.68 -7.62
CA ILE A 26 7.52 9.83 -7.42
C ILE A 26 6.78 10.04 -8.74
N VAL A 27 5.46 10.04 -8.68
CA VAL A 27 4.59 10.25 -9.84
C VAL A 27 3.69 11.45 -9.61
N GLU A 28 3.35 12.13 -10.71
CA GLU A 28 2.31 13.15 -10.71
C GLU A 28 0.97 12.51 -11.08
N VAL A 29 -0.03 12.76 -10.23
CA VAL A 29 -1.41 12.29 -10.37
C VAL A 29 -2.31 13.54 -10.26
N PRO A 30 -2.42 14.34 -11.35
CA PRO A 30 -2.98 15.69 -11.31
C PRO A 30 -4.42 15.75 -10.78
N GLU A 31 -5.19 14.67 -10.89
CA GLU A 31 -6.57 14.57 -10.41
C GLU A 31 -6.70 14.42 -8.89
N LYS A 32 -5.61 14.29 -8.15
CA LYS A 32 -5.61 14.20 -6.68
C LYS A 32 -5.29 15.55 -6.05
N ALA A 33 -5.91 15.82 -4.88
CA ALA A 33 -5.70 17.04 -4.11
C ALA A 33 -4.22 17.34 -3.77
N HIS A 34 -3.37 16.31 -3.73
CA HIS A 34 -1.93 16.47 -3.74
C HIS A 34 -1.41 15.69 -4.96
N ALA A 35 -0.92 16.38 -5.99
CA ALA A 35 -0.58 15.73 -7.26
C ALA A 35 0.62 14.79 -7.13
N GLN A 36 1.63 15.15 -6.34
CA GLN A 36 2.79 14.29 -6.12
C GLN A 36 2.43 13.10 -5.21
N ARG A 37 2.76 11.89 -5.67
CA ARG A 37 2.48 10.61 -5.02
C ARG A 37 3.71 9.72 -5.07
N ILE A 38 3.80 8.80 -4.12
CA ILE A 38 4.79 7.71 -4.17
C ILE A 38 4.07 6.47 -4.70
N MET A 39 4.57 5.93 -5.81
CA MET A 39 4.14 4.64 -6.33
C MET A 39 5.14 3.56 -5.88
N PHE A 40 4.63 2.43 -5.40
CA PHE A 40 5.45 1.26 -5.08
C PHE A 40 5.24 0.18 -6.12
N ARG A 41 6.32 -0.34 -6.70
CA ARG A 41 6.29 -1.57 -7.47
C ARG A 41 6.57 -2.75 -6.54
N ILE A 42 5.68 -3.73 -6.54
CA ILE A 42 5.77 -4.88 -5.66
C ILE A 42 5.76 -6.19 -6.44
N GLN A 43 6.48 -7.18 -5.94
CA GLN A 43 6.28 -8.57 -6.32
C GLN A 43 5.28 -9.17 -5.35
N SER A 44 4.11 -9.56 -5.85
CA SER A 44 3.07 -10.15 -4.99
C SER A 44 3.50 -11.50 -4.45
N THR A 45 3.15 -11.79 -3.20
CA THR A 45 3.43 -13.09 -2.56
C THR A 45 2.20 -13.63 -1.84
N ALA A 46 2.08 -14.96 -1.75
CA ALA A 46 0.94 -15.59 -1.09
C ALA A 46 0.94 -15.31 0.42
N GLU A 47 2.13 -15.25 1.01
CA GLU A 47 2.35 -15.03 2.44
C GLU A 47 1.98 -13.63 2.89
N ALA A 48 1.83 -12.68 1.95
CA ALA A 48 1.41 -11.32 2.25
C ALA A 48 -0.11 -11.16 2.37
N LYS A 49 -0.89 -12.21 2.10
CA LYS A 49 -2.33 -12.24 2.34
C LYS A 49 -2.63 -12.64 3.78
N ASP A 50 -3.84 -12.31 4.20
CA ASP A 50 -4.43 -12.73 5.47
C ASP A 50 -3.63 -12.28 6.71
N LYS A 51 -2.91 -11.15 6.63
CA LYS A 51 -2.23 -10.57 7.80
C LYS A 51 -3.12 -9.57 8.51
N GLU A 52 -3.04 -9.55 9.84
CA GLU A 52 -3.72 -8.55 10.67
C GLU A 52 -3.07 -7.17 10.49
N TRP A 53 -3.88 -6.11 10.65
CA TRP A 53 -3.38 -4.75 10.59
C TRP A 53 -2.43 -4.47 11.76
N ARG A 54 -1.20 -4.04 11.44
CA ARG A 54 -0.19 -3.62 12.42
C ARG A 54 0.31 -2.18 12.21
N GLY A 55 -0.36 -1.42 11.35
CA GLY A 55 -0.04 -0.02 11.07
C GLY A 55 -0.70 0.98 12.02
N ALA A 56 -0.60 2.27 11.72
CA ALA A 56 -1.18 3.34 12.53
C ALA A 56 -2.72 3.29 12.59
N ASN A 57 -3.28 3.18 13.80
CA ASN A 57 -4.73 3.05 14.01
C ASN A 57 -5.41 4.35 14.49
N HIS A 58 -5.26 5.45 13.74
CA HIS A 58 -6.00 6.71 13.97
C HIS A 58 -6.80 7.15 12.73
N GLY A 59 -7.88 7.91 12.92
CA GLY A 59 -8.86 8.23 11.87
C GLY A 59 -8.29 8.87 10.59
N ARG A 60 -7.20 9.63 10.68
CA ARG A 60 -6.50 10.27 9.54
C ARG A 60 -5.27 9.49 9.05
N ALA A 61 -5.38 8.16 8.95
CA ALA A 61 -4.34 7.40 8.26
C ALA A 61 -4.48 7.61 6.74
N TRP A 62 -3.40 8.02 6.08
CA TRP A 62 -3.38 8.17 4.63
C TRP A 62 -3.64 6.82 3.96
N THR A 63 -4.54 6.81 2.97
CA THR A 63 -4.87 5.63 2.15
C THR A 63 -4.35 5.83 0.74
N GLY A 64 -4.07 4.71 0.07
CA GLY A 64 -3.67 4.66 -1.33
C GLY A 64 -4.65 3.85 -2.17
N GLY A 65 -4.28 3.59 -3.42
CA GLY A 65 -5.01 2.70 -4.32
C GLY A 65 -4.04 1.91 -5.19
N VAL A 66 -4.59 1.01 -5.99
CA VAL A 66 -3.85 0.28 -7.02
C VAL A 66 -3.93 1.08 -8.32
N LEU A 67 -2.79 1.29 -8.94
CA LEU A 67 -2.71 1.83 -10.30
C LEU A 67 -2.61 0.64 -11.28
N PRO A 68 -3.27 0.71 -12.45
CA PRO A 68 -3.22 -0.36 -13.46
C PRO A 68 -1.82 -0.56 -14.05
#